data_AF-A0A1V6G9P5-F1
#
_entry.id   AF-A0A1V6G9P5-F1
#
_cell.length_a   1.000
_cell.length_b   1.000
_cell.length_c   1.000
_cell.angle_alpha   90.00
_cell.angle_beta   90.00
_cell.angle_gamma   90.00
#
_symmetry.space_group_name_H-M   'P 1'
#
loop_
_entity.id
_entity.type
_entity.pdbx_description
1 polymer ?
#
loop_
_entity_poly.entity_id
_entity_poly.type
_entity_poly.pdbx_seq_one_letter_code
_entity_poly.pdbx_strand_id
1 'polypeptide(L)'
;MGVPIFDTMLAIWRRSVRSLLPQPLKEAGSRVRVMQPDRDHLHHRLLRQTMNQRSAAVMLYAMSAALVTLGLGGTLLRGRAPGLFLIAFVLAIAVVARHLESVELWDTGRLLSGKRGAMRQGLLVPCYILADVVLLCGVWMLARWETGLPLARAAFLSELPRYVVPVFVLLVAAKTYQRVWSRAQVRDFAILGVAVAAGSVVGAGLVWLFSESHPHVARFTLLFGTQAVIPLCAIRLWRDSVSGLMQVLERNILINKPGTQRLLAYGGGIRFRSYLRELSERPGMNDRVIVGVIDDDLNLRGRIIAGHRVIGGFDRLGEWLAQQRVDGVIITCLMDAKKQAHVARVLGKAGLRVTVWACEEKPLRAAEAAPQPRCSTEEE
;
A
#
# COMPACT_ATOMS: atom_id res chain seq x y z
N MET A 1 8.06 -30.91 -7.14
CA MET A 1 6.88 -31.81 -7.11
C MET A 1 5.95 -31.60 -5.90
N GLY A 2 6.17 -30.61 -5.01
CA GLY A 2 5.35 -30.45 -3.79
C GLY A 2 4.07 -29.62 -3.94
N VAL A 3 4.04 -28.65 -4.87
CA VAL A 3 2.88 -27.75 -5.07
C VAL A 3 1.61 -28.49 -5.56
N PRO A 4 1.68 -29.48 -6.49
CA PRO A 4 0.50 -30.23 -6.91
C PRO A 4 -0.07 -31.14 -5.81
N ILE A 5 0.80 -31.64 -4.91
CA ILE A 5 0.40 -32.52 -3.80
C ILE A 5 -0.28 -31.72 -2.69
N PHE A 6 0.19 -30.50 -2.43
CA PHE A 6 -0.45 -29.59 -1.49
C PHE A 6 -1.83 -29.15 -1.99
N ASP A 7 -1.96 -28.88 -3.29
CA ASP A 7 -3.23 -28.50 -3.91
C ASP A 7 -4.23 -29.67 -3.95
N THR A 8 -3.76 -30.89 -4.19
CA THR A 8 -4.60 -32.09 -4.10
C THR A 8 -4.99 -32.42 -2.66
N MET A 9 -4.09 -32.27 -1.67
CA MET A 9 -4.43 -32.44 -0.25
C MET A 9 -5.43 -31.39 0.22
N LEU A 10 -5.27 -30.12 -0.16
CA LEU A 10 -6.21 -29.05 0.19
C LEU A 10 -7.57 -29.24 -0.49
N ALA A 11 -7.60 -29.76 -1.72
CA ALA A 11 -8.83 -30.14 -2.41
C ALA A 11 -9.54 -31.32 -1.73
N ILE A 12 -8.80 -32.34 -1.29
CA ILE A 12 -9.32 -33.51 -0.56
C ILE A 12 -9.83 -33.10 0.83
N TRP A 13 -9.09 -32.25 1.55
CA TRP A 13 -9.49 -31.69 2.84
C TRP A 13 -10.78 -30.88 2.72
N ARG A 14 -10.86 -29.98 1.73
CA ARG A 14 -12.05 -29.16 1.44
C ARG A 14 -13.28 -30.02 1.11
N ARG A 15 -13.10 -31.15 0.41
CA ARG A 15 -14.17 -32.11 0.11
C ARG A 15 -14.63 -32.91 1.34
N SER A 16 -13.69 -33.30 2.19
CA SER A 16 -13.96 -34.10 3.40
C SER A 16 -14.64 -33.27 4.49
N VAL A 17 -14.23 -32.01 4.67
CA VAL A 17 -14.88 -31.06 5.58
C VAL A 17 -16.33 -30.78 5.14
N ARG A 18 -16.59 -30.73 3.83
CA ARG A 18 -17.95 -30.53 3.29
C ARG A 18 -18.85 -31.76 3.40
N SER A 19 -18.27 -32.97 3.53
CA SER A 19 -19.04 -34.20 3.79
C SER A 19 -19.29 -34.47 5.28
N LEU A 20 -18.54 -33.81 6.18
CA LEU A 20 -18.64 -33.97 7.64
C LEU A 20 -19.47 -32.88 8.32
N LEU A 21 -19.89 -31.83 7.60
CA LEU A 21 -20.83 -30.83 8.10
C LEU A 21 -22.24 -31.45 8.22
N PRO A 22 -22.87 -31.42 9.41
CA PRO A 22 -24.23 -31.91 9.61
C PRO A 22 -25.21 -31.12 8.74
N GLN A 23 -26.24 -31.81 8.25
CA GLN A 23 -27.33 -31.25 7.45
C GLN A 23 -28.31 -30.48 8.36
N PRO A 24 -28.35 -29.14 8.31
CA PRO A 24 -29.66 -28.49 8.45
C PRO A 24 -29.85 -27.33 7.46
N LEU A 25 -29.38 -27.47 6.21
CA LEU A 25 -29.80 -26.60 5.10
C LEU A 25 -29.90 -27.42 3.80
N LYS A 26 -30.63 -28.53 3.90
CA LYS A 26 -30.92 -29.42 2.77
C LYS A 26 -32.39 -29.32 2.37
N GLU A 27 -32.89 -28.11 2.19
CA GLU A 27 -34.19 -27.88 1.56
C GLU A 27 -34.12 -26.65 0.64
N ALA A 28 -33.79 -26.92 -0.63
CA ALA A 28 -34.46 -26.38 -1.81
C ALA A 28 -33.73 -26.89 -3.07
N GLY A 29 -34.18 -28.04 -3.56
CA GLY A 29 -34.17 -28.40 -4.99
C GLY A 29 -32.82 -28.52 -5.70
N SER A 30 -32.19 -29.70 -5.63
CA SER A 30 -31.70 -30.44 -6.83
C SER A 30 -30.92 -31.68 -6.38
N ARG A 31 -31.32 -32.85 -6.90
CA ARG A 31 -30.58 -34.11 -6.75
C ARG A 31 -29.26 -34.01 -7.54
N VAL A 32 -28.18 -33.64 -6.87
CA VAL A 32 -26.84 -33.70 -7.48
C VAL A 32 -26.37 -35.15 -7.44
N ARG A 33 -26.48 -35.83 -8.59
CA ARG A 33 -25.84 -37.12 -8.88
C ARG A 33 -24.32 -36.96 -8.77
N VAL A 34 -23.69 -37.86 -8.03
CA VAL A 34 -22.24 -37.91 -7.72
C VAL A 34 -21.37 -38.32 -8.93
N MET A 35 -21.96 -38.54 -10.11
CA MET A 35 -21.27 -38.99 -11.33
C MET A 35 -21.74 -38.18 -12.54
N GLN A 36 -21.48 -36.88 -12.56
CA GLN A 36 -21.38 -36.12 -13.80
C GLN A 36 -19.97 -35.53 -13.93
N PRO A 37 -19.30 -35.70 -15.08
CA PRO A 37 -18.02 -35.08 -15.33
C PRO A 37 -18.23 -33.57 -15.44
N ASP A 38 -17.83 -32.85 -14.39
CA ASP A 38 -17.94 -31.39 -14.29
C ASP A 38 -16.99 -30.75 -15.32
N ARG A 39 -17.55 -30.40 -16.48
CA ARG A 39 -16.84 -29.78 -17.61
C ARG A 39 -16.82 -28.25 -17.55
N ASP A 40 -17.10 -27.65 -16.40
CA ASP A 40 -17.03 -26.19 -16.24
C ASP A 40 -16.41 -25.77 -14.90
N HIS A 41 -15.23 -26.33 -14.62
CA HIS A 41 -14.44 -25.88 -13.48
C HIS A 41 -13.93 -24.43 -13.65
N LEU A 42 -13.91 -23.71 -12.51
CA LEU A 42 -13.33 -22.39 -12.23
C LEU A 42 -12.12 -22.00 -13.09
N HIS A 43 -11.27 -22.96 -13.46
CA HIS A 43 -10.13 -22.79 -14.35
C HIS A 43 -10.50 -22.25 -15.75
N HIS A 44 -11.63 -22.64 -16.36
CA HIS A 44 -12.07 -22.15 -17.67
C HIS A 44 -12.67 -20.73 -17.63
N ARG A 45 -13.25 -20.31 -16.49
CA ARG A 45 -13.77 -18.94 -16.31
C ARG A 45 -12.69 -17.95 -15.86
N LEU A 46 -11.79 -18.34 -14.98
CA LEU A 46 -10.60 -17.54 -14.61
C LEU A 46 -9.66 -17.29 -15.81
N LEU A 47 -9.62 -18.24 -16.74
CA LEU A 47 -8.90 -18.17 -18.02
C LEU A 47 -9.31 -17.02 -18.94
N ARG A 48 -10.58 -16.64 -18.91
CA ARG A 48 -11.16 -15.75 -19.94
C ARG A 48 -11.13 -14.28 -19.60
N GLN A 49 -10.82 -13.87 -18.37
CA GLN A 49 -11.09 -12.48 -17.97
C GLN A 49 -9.98 -11.66 -17.29
N THR A 50 -8.84 -12.21 -16.87
CA THR A 50 -7.85 -11.34 -16.18
C THR A 50 -6.37 -11.65 -16.35
N MET A 51 -5.93 -12.82 -16.82
CA MET A 51 -4.54 -13.10 -17.23
C MET A 51 -4.45 -14.48 -17.89
N ASN A 52 -3.62 -14.63 -18.93
CA ASN A 52 -3.42 -15.91 -19.62
C ASN A 52 -3.01 -16.99 -18.59
N GLN A 53 -3.66 -18.17 -18.56
CA GLN A 53 -3.37 -19.24 -17.58
C GLN A 53 -1.89 -19.57 -17.51
N ARG A 54 -1.24 -19.52 -18.67
CA ARG A 54 0.20 -19.73 -18.81
C ARG A 54 0.99 -18.70 -18.01
N SER A 55 0.59 -17.44 -18.00
CA SER A 55 1.28 -16.37 -17.27
C SER A 55 1.11 -16.50 -15.75
N ALA A 56 -0.09 -16.84 -15.26
CA ALA A 56 -0.31 -17.07 -13.84
C ALA A 56 0.47 -18.29 -13.34
N ALA A 57 0.44 -19.40 -14.10
CA ALA A 57 1.20 -20.60 -13.80
C ALA A 57 2.72 -20.34 -13.85
N VAL A 58 3.22 -19.69 -14.91
CA VAL A 58 4.63 -19.32 -15.06
C VAL A 58 5.08 -18.44 -13.90
N MET A 59 4.26 -17.51 -13.44
CA MET A 59 4.58 -16.65 -12.30
C MET A 59 4.67 -17.44 -10.99
N LEU A 60 3.72 -18.35 -10.73
CA LEU A 60 3.74 -19.19 -9.54
C LEU A 60 4.94 -20.16 -9.56
N TYR A 61 5.26 -20.73 -10.73
CA TYR A 61 6.46 -21.56 -10.91
C TYR A 61 7.74 -20.74 -10.78
N ALA A 62 7.81 -19.53 -11.30
CA ALA A 62 8.96 -18.64 -11.15
C ALA A 62 9.18 -18.26 -9.68
N MET A 63 8.12 -17.95 -8.94
CA MET A 63 8.19 -17.68 -7.50
C MET A 63 8.61 -18.91 -6.70
N SER A 64 8.05 -20.08 -7.03
CA SER A 64 8.43 -21.34 -6.40
C SER A 64 9.88 -21.71 -6.68
N ALA A 65 10.32 -21.53 -7.93
CA ALA A 65 11.71 -21.74 -8.34
C ALA A 65 12.64 -20.76 -7.61
N ALA A 66 12.25 -19.49 -7.48
CA ALA A 66 13.00 -18.49 -6.72
C ALA A 66 13.09 -18.85 -5.23
N LEU A 67 12.01 -19.30 -4.60
CA LEU A 67 12.03 -19.76 -3.21
C LEU A 67 12.91 -21.00 -3.03
N VAL A 68 12.84 -21.96 -3.95
CA VAL A 68 13.67 -23.17 -3.92
C VAL A 68 15.13 -22.84 -4.16
N THR A 69 15.46 -21.97 -5.11
CA THR A 69 16.86 -21.55 -5.36
C THR A 69 17.43 -20.77 -4.18
N LEU A 70 16.61 -19.92 -3.54
CA LEU A 70 16.98 -19.25 -2.30
C LEU A 70 17.26 -20.30 -1.20
N GLY A 71 16.32 -21.21 -0.96
CA GLY A 71 16.43 -22.30 0.02
C GLY A 71 17.68 -23.16 -0.18
N LEU A 72 17.91 -23.60 -1.42
CA LEU A 72 19.07 -24.40 -1.81
C LEU A 72 20.38 -23.61 -1.67
N GLY A 73 20.37 -22.33 -2.02
CA GLY A 73 21.50 -21.41 -1.80
C GLY A 73 21.91 -21.32 -0.34
N GLY A 74 20.93 -21.39 0.57
CA GLY A 74 21.17 -21.48 2.01
C GLY A 74 21.97 -22.70 2.46
N THR A 75 21.82 -23.84 1.76
CA THR A 75 22.55 -25.08 2.08
C THR A 75 24.03 -25.05 1.68
N LEU A 76 24.42 -24.10 0.83
CA LEU A 76 25.81 -23.87 0.43
C LEU A 76 26.61 -23.08 1.47
N LEU A 77 25.95 -22.55 2.50
CA LEU A 77 26.58 -21.81 3.61
C LEU A 77 27.29 -22.80 4.54
N ARG A 78 28.62 -22.72 4.64
CA ARG A 78 29.42 -23.50 5.60
C ARG A 78 29.43 -22.84 6.98
N GLY A 79 29.40 -23.62 8.06
CA GLY A 79 29.52 -23.14 9.45
C GLY A 79 28.17 -22.94 10.17
N ARG A 80 28.07 -21.91 11.04
CA ARG A 80 26.84 -21.57 11.80
C ARG A 80 25.88 -20.60 11.07
N ALA A 81 26.29 -20.05 9.93
CA ALA A 81 25.48 -19.22 9.04
C ALA A 81 24.18 -19.88 8.46
N PRO A 82 24.11 -21.20 8.17
CA PRO A 82 22.88 -21.82 7.65
C PRO A 82 21.69 -21.74 8.62
N GLY A 83 21.92 -21.67 9.94
CA GLY A 83 20.84 -21.52 10.92
C GLY A 83 20.10 -20.18 10.79
N LEU A 84 20.84 -19.07 10.62
CA LEU A 84 20.25 -17.75 10.38
C LEU A 84 19.44 -17.73 9.07
N PHE A 85 20.00 -18.33 8.02
CA PHE A 85 19.32 -18.42 6.74
C PHE A 85 18.02 -19.22 6.84
N LEU A 86 18.03 -20.35 7.55
CA LEU A 86 16.85 -21.18 7.77
C LEU A 86 15.75 -20.42 8.54
N ILE A 87 16.13 -19.64 9.57
CA ILE A 87 15.19 -18.78 10.30
C ILE A 87 14.56 -17.76 9.35
N ALA A 88 15.35 -17.05 8.55
CA ALA A 88 14.83 -16.08 7.58
C ALA A 88 13.89 -16.74 6.55
N PHE A 89 14.26 -17.92 6.07
CA PHE A 89 13.50 -18.67 5.09
C PHE A 89 12.15 -19.15 5.64
N VAL A 90 12.14 -19.76 6.82
CA VAL A 90 10.91 -20.18 7.51
C VAL A 90 10.01 -18.98 7.78
N LEU A 91 10.58 -17.88 8.22
CA LEU A 91 9.85 -16.65 8.52
C LEU A 91 9.28 -15.99 7.24
N ALA A 92 10.01 -16.00 6.14
CA ALA A 92 9.52 -15.58 4.83
C ALA A 92 8.33 -16.46 4.37
N ILE A 93 8.46 -17.79 4.47
CA ILE A 93 7.37 -18.73 4.15
C ILE A 93 6.15 -18.46 5.03
N ALA A 94 6.34 -18.27 6.34
CA ALA A 94 5.25 -18.00 7.27
C ALA A 94 4.50 -16.70 6.95
N VAL A 95 5.22 -15.64 6.55
CA VAL A 95 4.61 -14.37 6.12
C VAL A 95 3.82 -14.55 4.83
N VAL A 96 4.39 -15.24 3.84
CA VAL A 96 3.73 -15.51 2.56
C VAL A 96 2.48 -16.37 2.78
N ALA A 97 2.59 -17.46 3.55
CA ALA A 97 1.48 -18.36 3.87
C ALA A 97 0.33 -17.62 4.57
N ARG A 98 0.62 -16.82 5.61
CA ARG A 98 -0.41 -16.02 6.30
C ARG A 98 -1.09 -15.02 5.38
N HIS A 99 -0.35 -14.39 4.47
CA HIS A 99 -0.95 -13.47 3.51
C HIS A 99 -1.83 -14.20 2.50
N LEU A 100 -1.39 -15.35 1.98
CA LEU A 100 -2.16 -16.15 1.04
C LEU A 100 -3.44 -16.69 1.66
N GLU A 101 -3.39 -17.22 2.89
CA GLU A 101 -4.57 -17.68 3.64
C GLU A 101 -5.59 -16.55 3.83
N SER A 102 -5.12 -15.35 4.19
CA SER A 102 -6.01 -14.20 4.33
C SER A 102 -6.67 -13.87 2.99
N VAL A 103 -5.92 -13.84 1.88
CA VAL A 103 -6.45 -13.46 0.56
C VAL A 103 -7.44 -14.50 0.03
N GLU A 104 -7.17 -15.81 0.17
CA GLU A 104 -8.09 -16.87 -0.29
C GLU A 104 -9.41 -16.94 0.49
N LEU A 105 -9.40 -16.72 1.81
CA LEU A 105 -10.61 -16.67 2.62
C LEU A 105 -11.50 -15.47 2.26
N TRP A 106 -10.90 -14.32 1.96
CA TRP A 106 -11.62 -13.11 1.54
C TRP A 106 -12.13 -13.18 0.09
N ASP A 107 -11.42 -13.88 -0.79
CA ASP A 107 -11.80 -14.05 -2.21
C ASP A 107 -13.01 -14.98 -2.38
N THR A 108 -13.20 -15.95 -1.49
CA THR A 108 -14.41 -16.82 -1.50
C THR A 108 -15.69 -16.01 -1.27
N GLY A 109 -15.63 -14.94 -0.45
CA GLY A 109 -16.76 -14.03 -0.23
C GLY A 109 -16.92 -12.94 -1.30
N ARG A 110 -15.82 -12.52 -1.96
CA ARG A 110 -15.83 -11.43 -2.96
C ARG A 110 -15.99 -11.87 -4.41
N LEU A 111 -15.80 -13.17 -4.72
CA LEU A 111 -16.16 -13.75 -6.02
C LEU A 111 -17.68 -13.67 -6.30
N LEU A 112 -18.50 -13.45 -5.27
CA LEU A 112 -19.91 -13.08 -5.38
C LEU A 112 -20.15 -11.58 -5.67
N SER A 113 -19.14 -10.71 -5.54
CA SER A 113 -19.29 -9.24 -5.54
C SER A 113 -18.42 -8.49 -6.58
N GLY A 114 -17.70 -9.19 -7.47
CA GLY A 114 -17.19 -8.62 -8.72
C GLY A 114 -16.15 -7.48 -8.62
N LYS A 115 -15.47 -7.29 -7.47
CA LYS A 115 -14.43 -6.23 -7.34
C LYS A 115 -13.01 -6.78 -7.51
N ARG A 116 -12.35 -6.38 -8.62
CA ARG A 116 -11.00 -6.75 -9.09
C ARG A 116 -9.80 -6.33 -8.18
N GLY A 117 -10.04 -5.80 -6.98
CA GLY A 117 -8.99 -5.13 -6.18
C GLY A 117 -8.12 -6.03 -5.30
N ALA A 118 -8.64 -7.17 -4.82
CA ALA A 118 -8.01 -7.96 -3.76
C ALA A 118 -6.87 -8.87 -4.27
N MET A 119 -7.05 -9.51 -5.43
CA MET A 119 -6.08 -10.46 -6.01
C MET A 119 -4.68 -9.84 -6.28
N ARG A 120 -4.61 -8.53 -6.57
CA ARG A 120 -3.32 -7.84 -6.76
C ARG A 120 -2.53 -7.72 -5.45
N GLN A 121 -3.18 -7.60 -4.30
CA GLN A 121 -2.48 -7.38 -3.03
C GLN A 121 -1.79 -8.64 -2.50
N GLY A 122 -2.41 -9.82 -2.64
CA GLY A 122 -1.79 -11.10 -2.24
C GLY A 122 -0.52 -11.44 -3.01
N LEU A 123 -0.48 -11.11 -4.31
CA LEU A 123 0.68 -11.36 -5.17
C LEU A 123 1.80 -10.32 -4.99
N LEU A 124 1.46 -9.09 -4.59
CA LEU A 124 2.45 -8.03 -4.41
C LEU A 124 3.36 -8.26 -3.19
N VAL A 125 2.87 -8.91 -2.13
CA VAL A 125 3.64 -9.10 -0.89
C VAL A 125 4.88 -9.98 -1.09
N PRO A 126 4.80 -11.17 -1.73
CA PRO A 126 5.98 -11.94 -2.07
C PRO A 126 6.98 -11.19 -2.97
N CYS A 127 6.50 -10.38 -3.91
CA CYS A 127 7.35 -9.53 -4.75
C CYS A 127 8.11 -8.48 -3.92
N TYR A 128 7.45 -7.86 -2.93
CA TYR A 128 8.11 -6.94 -2.00
C TYR A 128 9.16 -7.64 -1.14
N ILE A 129 8.89 -8.86 -0.67
CA ILE A 129 9.87 -9.66 0.09
C ILE A 129 11.11 -9.94 -0.78
N LEU A 130 10.92 -10.40 -2.02
CA LEU A 130 12.02 -10.68 -2.93
C LEU A 130 12.82 -9.41 -3.25
N ALA A 131 12.13 -8.31 -3.54
CA ALA A 131 12.76 -7.03 -3.81
C ALA A 131 13.55 -6.52 -2.60
N ASP A 132 13.01 -6.59 -1.39
CA ASP A 132 13.70 -6.17 -0.16
C ASP A 132 14.99 -6.99 0.05
N VAL A 133 14.95 -8.32 -0.14
CA VAL A 133 16.14 -9.17 -0.02
C VAL A 133 17.19 -8.79 -1.06
N VAL A 134 16.80 -8.59 -2.33
CA VAL A 134 17.72 -8.17 -3.40
C VAL A 134 18.33 -6.80 -3.10
N LEU A 135 17.52 -5.84 -2.63
CA LEU A 135 17.98 -4.51 -2.26
C LEU A 135 18.94 -4.55 -1.07
N LEU A 136 18.63 -5.33 -0.03
CA LEU A 136 19.52 -5.50 1.13
C LEU A 136 20.86 -6.13 0.74
N CYS A 137 20.85 -7.14 -0.14
CA CYS A 137 22.08 -7.73 -0.69
C CYS A 137 22.88 -6.70 -1.50
N GLY A 138 22.21 -5.92 -2.36
CA GLY A 138 22.86 -4.87 -3.15
C GLY A 138 23.48 -3.77 -2.30
N VAL A 139 22.78 -3.31 -1.26
CA VAL A 139 23.30 -2.32 -0.31
C VAL A 139 24.46 -2.87 0.50
N TRP A 140 24.40 -4.14 0.91
CA TRP A 140 25.52 -4.79 1.60
C TRP A 140 26.78 -4.84 0.71
N MET A 141 26.62 -5.13 -0.59
CA MET A 141 27.72 -5.11 -1.56
C MET A 141 28.29 -3.70 -1.74
N LEU A 142 27.43 -2.69 -1.85
CA LEU A 142 27.83 -1.29 -1.96
C LEU A 142 28.60 -0.82 -0.73
N ALA A 143 28.08 -1.10 0.47
CA ALA A 143 28.74 -0.74 1.73
C ALA A 143 30.11 -1.43 1.88
N ARG A 144 30.28 -2.67 1.39
CA ARG A 144 31.59 -3.34 1.36
C ARG A 144 32.56 -2.68 0.38
N TRP A 145 32.08 -2.34 -0.81
CA TRP A 145 32.88 -1.64 -1.81
C TRP A 145 33.40 -0.31 -1.27
N GLU A 146 32.54 0.50 -0.65
CA GLU A 146 32.92 1.81 -0.08
C GLU A 146 33.88 1.71 1.12
N THR A 147 33.85 0.59 1.85
CA THR A 147 34.77 0.33 2.95
C THR A 147 36.07 -0.35 2.51
N GLY A 148 36.24 -0.59 1.21
CA GLY A 148 37.43 -1.26 0.65
C GLY A 148 37.53 -2.75 1.02
N LEU A 149 36.43 -3.38 1.46
CA LEU A 149 36.42 -4.78 1.84
C LEU A 149 36.25 -5.69 0.62
N PRO A 150 37.00 -6.81 0.51
CA PRO A 150 36.93 -7.69 -0.65
C PRO A 150 35.56 -8.39 -0.75
N LEU A 151 34.99 -8.43 -1.96
CA LEU A 151 33.79 -9.20 -2.30
C LEU A 151 34.15 -10.68 -2.58
N ALA A 152 34.75 -11.35 -1.60
CA ALA A 152 35.10 -12.76 -1.70
C ALA A 152 33.89 -13.67 -1.46
N ARG A 153 33.87 -14.86 -2.09
CA ARG A 153 32.82 -15.89 -1.87
C ARG A 153 32.63 -16.22 -0.39
N ALA A 154 33.71 -16.25 0.39
CA ALA A 154 33.66 -16.49 1.82
C ALA A 154 32.88 -15.41 2.58
N ALA A 155 33.02 -14.13 2.20
CA ALA A 155 32.29 -13.02 2.80
C ALA A 155 30.79 -13.09 2.46
N PHE A 156 30.44 -13.48 1.24
CA PHE A 156 29.04 -13.72 0.86
C PHE A 156 28.38 -14.83 1.68
N LEU A 157 29.12 -15.91 1.98
CA LEU A 157 28.55 -17.05 2.70
C LEU A 157 28.51 -16.86 4.22
N SER A 158 29.39 -16.02 4.77
CA SER A 158 29.51 -15.84 6.23
C SER A 158 28.95 -14.51 6.74
N GLU A 159 29.28 -13.40 6.09
CA GLU A 159 29.00 -12.05 6.58
C GLU A 159 27.67 -11.47 6.05
N LEU A 160 27.25 -11.82 4.83
CA LEU A 160 25.99 -11.32 4.26
C LEU A 160 24.77 -11.76 5.08
N PRO A 161 24.60 -13.05 5.45
CA PRO A 161 23.44 -13.46 6.23
C PRO A 161 23.38 -12.80 7.61
N ARG A 162 24.54 -12.47 8.21
CA ARG A 162 24.60 -11.83 9.54
C ARG A 162 23.99 -10.43 9.54
N TYR A 163 24.00 -9.70 8.42
CA TYR A 163 23.36 -8.38 8.31
C TYR A 163 21.96 -8.45 7.70
N VAL A 164 21.78 -9.23 6.63
CA VAL A 164 20.52 -9.28 5.89
C VAL A 164 19.41 -9.95 6.70
N VAL A 165 19.72 -11.04 7.41
CA VAL A 165 18.70 -11.80 8.18
C VAL A 165 18.12 -10.98 9.32
N PRO A 166 18.91 -10.35 10.23
CA PRO A 166 18.33 -9.57 11.32
C PRO A 166 17.48 -8.39 10.86
N VAL A 167 17.91 -7.68 9.81
CA VAL A 167 17.10 -6.62 9.20
C VAL A 167 15.80 -7.19 8.67
N PHE A 168 15.84 -8.28 7.90
CA PHE A 168 14.64 -8.92 7.37
C PHE A 168 13.66 -9.36 8.48
N VAL A 169 14.17 -10.00 9.55
CA VAL A 169 13.36 -10.41 10.70
C VAL A 169 12.68 -9.20 11.36
N LEU A 170 13.40 -8.09 11.54
CA LEU A 170 12.83 -6.88 12.11
C LEU A 170 11.85 -6.18 11.18
N LEU A 171 12.02 -6.26 9.85
CA LEU A 171 11.00 -5.80 8.90
C LEU A 171 9.69 -6.59 9.07
N VAL A 172 9.77 -7.90 9.27
CA VAL A 172 8.60 -8.73 9.55
C VAL A 172 7.99 -8.40 10.91
N ALA A 173 8.80 -8.26 11.96
CA ALA A 173 8.35 -7.89 13.30
C ALA A 173 7.68 -6.50 13.31
N ALA A 174 8.21 -5.56 12.54
CA ALA A 174 7.62 -4.23 12.32
C ALA A 174 6.36 -4.27 11.44
N LYS A 175 5.90 -5.46 11.04
CA LYS A 175 4.71 -5.68 10.21
C LYS A 175 4.79 -4.96 8.87
N THR A 176 5.98 -4.72 8.34
CA THR A 176 6.23 -4.00 7.08
C THR A 176 5.46 -4.62 5.91
N TYR A 177 5.32 -5.95 5.91
CA TYR A 177 4.60 -6.71 4.87
C TYR A 177 3.08 -6.77 5.07
N GLN A 178 2.58 -6.35 6.23
CA GLN A 178 1.13 -6.22 6.51
C GLN A 178 0.63 -4.78 6.26
N ARG A 179 1.53 -3.81 6.13
CA ARG A 179 1.17 -2.41 5.88
C ARG A 179 0.73 -2.20 4.44
N VAL A 180 -0.37 -1.48 4.27
CA VAL A 180 -0.84 -1.04 2.96
C VAL A 180 -0.08 0.23 2.57
N TRP A 181 1.03 0.07 1.83
CA TRP A 181 1.94 1.16 1.51
C TRP A 181 1.31 2.33 0.73
N SER A 182 0.24 2.09 -0.04
CA SER A 182 -0.53 3.17 -0.73
C SER A 182 -1.34 4.07 0.21
N ARG A 183 -1.37 3.76 1.51
CA ARG A 183 -2.02 4.56 2.56
C ARG A 183 -1.05 4.85 3.71
N ALA A 184 0.23 4.58 3.52
CA ALA A 184 1.24 4.78 4.55
C ALA A 184 1.37 6.27 4.89
N GLN A 185 1.57 6.54 6.17
CA GLN A 185 1.90 7.86 6.70
C GLN A 185 3.39 7.96 6.98
N VAL A 186 3.87 9.18 7.27
CA VAL A 186 5.28 9.43 7.64
C VAL A 186 5.74 8.52 8.80
N ARG A 187 4.85 8.24 9.76
CA ARG A 187 5.10 7.30 10.86
C ARG A 187 5.48 5.90 10.39
N ASP A 188 4.86 5.40 9.32
CA ASP A 188 5.13 4.05 8.80
C ASP A 188 6.54 3.96 8.21
N PHE A 189 7.01 5.03 7.56
CA PHE A 189 8.39 5.14 7.08
C PHE A 189 9.39 5.31 8.24
N ALA A 190 9.02 6.01 9.32
CA ALA A 190 9.85 6.09 10.52
C ALA A 190 10.02 4.71 11.18
N ILE A 191 8.94 3.93 11.30
CA ILE A 191 9.01 2.56 11.83
C ILE A 191 9.89 1.66 10.94
N LEU A 192 9.78 1.80 9.62
CA LEU A 192 10.66 1.12 8.67
C LEU A 192 12.14 1.48 8.91
N GLY A 193 12.45 2.77 9.04
CA GLY A 193 13.81 3.24 9.31
C GLY A 193 14.37 2.70 10.62
N VAL A 194 13.58 2.72 11.70
CA VAL A 194 13.96 2.17 13.01
C VAL A 194 14.19 0.66 12.92
N ALA A 195 13.36 -0.08 12.20
CA ALA A 195 13.54 -1.52 12.02
C ALA A 195 14.84 -1.86 11.28
N VAL A 196 15.18 -1.10 10.24
CA VAL A 196 16.43 -1.26 9.47
C VAL A 196 17.65 -0.91 10.34
N ALA A 197 17.59 0.20 11.08
CA ALA A 197 18.66 0.60 11.99
C ALA A 197 18.88 -0.44 13.09
N ALA A 198 17.81 -0.86 13.78
CA ALA A 198 17.89 -1.89 14.81
C ALA A 198 18.43 -3.22 14.26
N GLY A 199 18.01 -3.63 13.06
CA GLY A 199 18.53 -4.85 12.44
C GLY A 199 19.98 -4.76 12.03
N SER A 200 20.42 -3.59 11.61
CA SER A 200 21.83 -3.33 11.30
C SER A 200 22.68 -3.42 12.57
N VAL A 201 22.21 -2.88 13.70
CA VAL A 201 22.86 -2.99 15.01
C VAL A 201 22.92 -4.45 15.49
N VAL A 202 21.83 -5.20 15.36
CA VAL A 202 21.82 -6.64 15.68
C VAL A 202 22.81 -7.40 14.79
N GLY A 203 22.85 -7.09 13.49
CA GLY A 203 23.82 -7.68 12.57
C GLY A 203 25.27 -7.36 12.94
N ALA A 204 25.55 -6.13 13.37
CA ALA A 204 26.85 -5.73 13.89
C ALA A 204 27.24 -6.54 15.15
N GLY A 205 26.29 -6.74 16.08
CA GLY A 205 26.48 -7.59 17.26
C GLY A 205 26.79 -9.04 16.90
N LEU A 206 26.13 -9.60 15.87
CA LEU A 206 26.43 -10.93 15.36
C LEU A 206 27.83 -11.01 14.74
N VAL A 207 28.26 -10.00 13.98
CA VAL A 207 29.62 -9.96 13.44
C VAL A 207 30.65 -9.83 14.56
N TRP A 208 30.39 -8.99 15.57
CA TRP A 208 31.29 -8.85 16.72
C TRP A 208 31.44 -10.14 17.52
N LEU A 209 30.35 -10.90 17.70
CA LEU A 209 30.36 -12.16 18.45
C LEU A 209 31.03 -13.31 17.68
N PHE A 210 30.95 -13.31 16.34
CA PHE A 210 31.31 -14.47 15.52
C PHE A 210 32.47 -14.25 14.53
N SER A 211 33.01 -13.04 14.42
CA SER A 211 34.17 -12.74 13.57
C SER A 211 35.32 -12.17 14.40
N GLU A 212 36.47 -12.83 14.37
CA GLU A 212 37.72 -12.35 14.97
C GLU A 212 38.16 -11.06 14.24
N SER A 213 37.82 -9.91 14.82
CA SER A 213 38.25 -8.57 14.42
C SER A 213 37.91 -8.14 12.98
N HIS A 214 36.75 -7.51 12.81
CA HIS A 214 36.51 -6.61 11.66
C HIS A 214 36.89 -5.18 12.07
N PRO A 215 38.03 -4.61 11.62
CA PRO A 215 38.49 -3.28 12.06
C PRO A 215 37.56 -2.11 11.67
N HIS A 216 36.47 -2.37 10.95
CA HIS A 216 35.52 -1.36 10.47
C HIS A 216 34.04 -1.69 10.71
N VAL A 217 33.69 -2.54 11.69
CA VAL A 217 32.28 -2.92 11.94
C VAL A 217 31.39 -1.68 12.09
N ALA A 218 31.75 -0.75 12.98
CA ALA A 218 30.93 0.43 13.24
C ALA A 218 30.69 1.29 11.97
N ARG A 219 31.74 1.54 11.19
CA ARG A 219 31.64 2.28 9.92
C ARG A 219 30.76 1.53 8.91
N PHE A 220 30.97 0.23 8.77
CA PHE A 220 30.17 -0.61 7.87
C PHE A 220 28.70 -0.63 8.28
N THR A 221 28.39 -0.80 9.57
CA THR A 221 27.03 -0.78 10.10
C THR A 221 26.32 0.54 9.84
N LEU A 222 27.02 1.66 10.02
CA LEU A 222 26.46 2.99 9.77
C LEU A 222 26.16 3.21 8.28
N LEU A 223 27.08 2.84 7.39
CA LEU A 223 26.86 2.90 5.94
C LEU A 223 25.71 1.98 5.50
N PHE A 224 25.77 0.70 5.87
CA PHE A 224 24.74 -0.27 5.52
C PHE A 224 23.36 0.15 6.05
N GLY A 225 23.26 0.53 7.32
CA GLY A 225 21.99 0.92 7.94
C GLY A 225 21.38 2.17 7.31
N THR A 226 22.18 3.20 7.03
CA THR A 226 21.69 4.44 6.40
C THR A 226 21.34 4.23 4.92
N GLN A 227 22.19 3.53 4.18
CA GLN A 227 21.98 3.26 2.76
C GLN A 227 20.81 2.30 2.53
N ALA A 228 20.55 1.35 3.43
CA ALA A 228 19.46 0.38 3.28
C ALA A 228 18.06 1.03 3.37
N VAL A 229 17.92 2.10 4.14
CA VAL A 229 16.63 2.82 4.26
C VAL A 229 16.21 3.43 2.93
N ILE A 230 17.16 3.94 2.14
CA ILE A 230 16.88 4.69 0.90
C ILE A 230 16.12 3.83 -0.13
N PRO A 231 16.63 2.69 -0.62
CA PRO A 231 15.95 1.89 -1.63
C PRO A 231 14.69 1.22 -1.09
N LEU A 232 14.68 0.82 0.20
CA LEU A 232 13.49 0.23 0.83
C LEU A 232 12.33 1.23 0.92
N CYS A 233 12.61 2.50 1.21
CA CYS A 233 11.63 3.59 1.15
C CYS A 233 11.25 3.91 -0.30
N ALA A 234 12.22 3.98 -1.21
CA ALA A 234 11.99 4.35 -2.62
C ALA A 234 11.04 3.38 -3.33
N ILE A 235 11.21 2.06 -3.17
CA ILE A 235 10.34 1.06 -3.82
C ILE A 235 8.89 1.14 -3.31
N ARG A 236 8.69 1.59 -2.07
CA ARG A 236 7.37 1.78 -1.45
C ARG A 236 6.73 3.09 -1.87
N LEU A 237 7.54 4.15 -2.02
CA LEU A 237 7.08 5.47 -2.46
C LEU A 237 6.80 5.52 -3.98
N TRP A 238 7.46 4.67 -4.78
CA TRP A 238 7.38 4.68 -6.24
C TRP A 238 5.95 4.73 -6.78
N ARG A 239 5.05 3.89 -6.23
CA ARG A 239 3.66 3.81 -6.69
C ARG A 239 2.91 5.13 -6.48
N ASP A 240 3.07 5.73 -5.30
CA ASP A 240 2.40 6.98 -4.97
C ASP A 240 3.00 8.15 -5.78
N SER A 241 4.32 8.18 -5.96
CA SER A 241 5.00 9.14 -6.83
C SER A 241 4.54 9.08 -8.28
N VAL A 242 4.43 7.88 -8.86
CA VAL A 242 3.91 7.70 -10.23
C VAL A 242 2.46 8.15 -10.34
N SER A 243 1.62 7.84 -9.33
CA SER A 243 0.23 8.30 -9.33
C SER A 243 0.12 9.83 -9.26
N GLY A 244 0.95 10.48 -8.44
CA GLY A 244 1.03 11.95 -8.36
C GLY A 244 1.54 12.58 -9.65
N LEU A 245 2.54 11.98 -10.30
CA LEU A 245 3.03 12.42 -11.60
C LEU A 245 1.94 12.31 -12.68
N MET A 246 1.22 11.18 -12.71
CA MET A 246 0.11 10.97 -13.63
C MET A 246 -0.99 12.02 -13.43
N GLN A 247 -1.27 12.41 -12.18
CA GLN A 247 -2.24 13.47 -11.87
C GLN A 247 -1.81 14.84 -12.43
N VAL A 248 -0.52 15.17 -12.36
CA VAL A 248 0.02 16.41 -12.95
C VAL A 248 -0.11 16.41 -14.47
N LEU A 249 0.17 15.27 -15.12
CA LEU A 249 0.02 15.11 -16.56
C LEU A 249 -1.46 15.20 -16.98
N GLU A 250 -2.35 14.49 -16.29
CA GLU A 250 -3.80 14.53 -16.52
C GLU A 250 -4.33 15.96 -16.41
N ARG A 251 -3.92 16.71 -15.37
CA ARG A 251 -4.26 18.12 -15.21
C ARG A 251 -3.86 18.94 -16.44
N ASN A 252 -2.64 18.79 -16.92
CA ASN A 252 -2.13 19.57 -18.06
C ASN A 252 -2.92 19.27 -19.34
N ILE A 253 -3.37 18.02 -19.53
CA ILE A 253 -4.22 17.61 -20.65
C ILE A 253 -5.63 18.21 -20.50
N LEU A 254 -6.23 18.12 -19.30
CA LEU A 254 -7.59 18.62 -19.02
C LEU A 254 -7.72 20.13 -19.14
N ILE A 255 -6.71 20.91 -18.76
CA ILE A 255 -6.71 22.38 -18.89
C ILE A 255 -7.00 22.82 -20.34
N ASN A 256 -6.47 22.06 -21.31
CA ASN A 256 -6.59 22.34 -22.74
C ASN A 256 -7.79 21.65 -23.40
N LYS A 257 -8.44 20.68 -22.73
CA LYS A 257 -9.54 19.92 -23.30
C LYS A 257 -10.84 20.76 -23.34
N PRO A 258 -11.51 20.85 -24.50
CA PRO A 258 -12.79 21.54 -24.61
C PRO A 258 -13.88 20.81 -23.79
N GLY A 259 -14.72 21.56 -23.09
CA GLY A 259 -15.77 21.03 -22.21
C GLY A 259 -15.35 20.79 -20.75
N THR A 260 -14.08 21.02 -20.40
CA THR A 260 -13.61 20.93 -19.01
C THR A 260 -13.94 22.21 -18.22
N GLN A 261 -14.55 22.06 -17.05
CA GLN A 261 -14.79 23.12 -16.08
C GLN A 261 -13.51 23.44 -15.29
N ARG A 262 -13.06 24.68 -15.40
CA ARG A 262 -11.90 25.24 -14.70
C ARG A 262 -12.36 25.92 -13.42
N LEU A 263 -12.00 25.35 -12.29
CA LEU A 263 -12.46 25.80 -10.98
C LEU A 263 -11.31 26.36 -10.14
N LEU A 264 -11.59 27.38 -9.34
CA LEU A 264 -10.71 27.85 -8.27
C LEU A 264 -11.11 27.20 -6.96
N ALA A 265 -10.14 26.78 -6.15
CA ALA A 265 -10.42 26.29 -4.80
C ALA A 265 -10.31 27.43 -3.79
N TYR A 266 -11.35 27.68 -3.01
CA TYR A 266 -11.31 28.62 -1.89
C TYR A 266 -10.96 27.87 -0.59
N GLY A 267 -9.79 28.20 -0.05
CA GLY A 267 -9.12 27.56 1.09
C GLY A 267 -8.10 26.50 0.67
N GLY A 268 -6.84 26.63 1.07
CA GLY A 268 -5.75 25.69 0.76
C GLY A 268 -5.50 24.59 1.81
N GLY A 269 -6.46 24.33 2.70
CA GLY A 269 -6.25 23.51 3.90
C GLY A 269 -6.25 21.97 3.68
N ILE A 270 -6.48 21.24 4.78
CA ILE A 270 -6.60 19.76 4.75
C ILE A 270 -7.75 19.31 3.85
N ARG A 271 -8.91 19.97 3.94
CA ARG A 271 -10.09 19.63 3.13
C ARG A 271 -9.84 19.82 1.63
N PHE A 272 -9.05 20.81 1.22
CA PHE A 272 -8.62 20.95 -0.17
C PHE A 272 -7.83 19.72 -0.66
N ARG A 273 -6.88 19.25 0.14
CA ARG A 273 -6.13 18.02 -0.17
C ARG A 273 -7.01 16.78 -0.23
N SER A 274 -8.02 16.69 0.64
CA SER A 274 -9.01 15.60 0.60
C SER A 274 -9.86 15.65 -0.67
N TYR A 275 -10.33 16.84 -1.07
CA TYR A 275 -11.07 17.04 -2.32
C TYR A 275 -10.24 16.64 -3.54
N LEU A 276 -8.95 17.04 -3.60
CA LEU A 276 -8.06 16.63 -4.69
C LEU A 276 -7.86 15.11 -4.75
N ARG A 277 -7.83 14.44 -3.59
CA ARG A 277 -7.72 12.98 -3.53
C ARG A 277 -8.99 12.30 -4.03
N GLU A 278 -10.17 12.82 -3.69
CA GLU A 278 -11.45 12.34 -4.23
C GLU A 278 -11.51 12.51 -5.75
N LEU A 279 -11.08 13.66 -6.27
CA LEU A 279 -11.00 13.91 -7.70
C LEU A 279 -10.06 12.89 -8.39
N SER A 280 -8.95 12.52 -7.73
CA SER A 280 -8.00 11.54 -8.26
C SER A 280 -8.51 10.08 -8.28
N GLU A 281 -9.58 9.74 -7.55
CA GLU A 281 -10.10 8.36 -7.51
C GLU A 281 -10.82 7.95 -8.79
N ARG A 282 -11.22 8.91 -9.64
CA ARG A 282 -11.91 8.67 -10.92
C ARG A 282 -11.18 9.31 -12.12
N PRO A 283 -9.94 8.88 -12.42
CA PRO A 283 -9.18 9.43 -13.55
C PRO A 283 -9.97 9.29 -14.86
N GLY A 284 -9.97 10.32 -15.70
CA GLY A 284 -10.61 10.32 -17.01
C GLY A 284 -12.14 10.50 -17.04
N MET A 285 -12.83 10.43 -15.90
CA MET A 285 -14.26 10.81 -15.78
C MET A 285 -14.44 12.22 -15.22
N ASN A 286 -13.34 12.87 -14.84
CA ASN A 286 -13.37 14.23 -14.34
C ASN A 286 -13.60 15.19 -15.50
N ASP A 287 -14.65 15.99 -15.39
CA ASP A 287 -14.93 17.15 -16.24
C ASP A 287 -14.43 18.44 -15.57
N ARG A 288 -13.70 18.34 -14.45
CA ARG A 288 -13.29 19.47 -13.62
C ARG A 288 -11.79 19.47 -13.39
N VAL A 289 -11.20 20.66 -13.43
CA VAL A 289 -9.79 20.88 -13.13
C VAL A 289 -9.61 22.08 -12.19
N ILE A 290 -8.75 21.94 -11.18
CA ILE A 290 -8.40 23.05 -10.30
C ILE A 290 -7.24 23.84 -10.90
N VAL A 291 -7.47 25.12 -11.18
CA VAL A 291 -6.48 26.00 -11.82
C VAL A 291 -5.68 26.85 -10.82
N GLY A 292 -6.20 27.03 -9.59
CA GLY A 292 -5.54 27.81 -8.55
C GLY A 292 -6.28 27.76 -7.22
N VAL A 293 -5.63 28.29 -6.18
CA VAL A 293 -6.18 28.35 -4.81
C VAL A 293 -6.33 29.82 -4.39
N ILE A 294 -7.47 30.17 -3.81
CA ILE A 294 -7.74 31.44 -3.16
C ILE A 294 -7.64 31.18 -1.65
N ASP A 295 -6.86 31.99 -0.94
CA ASP A 295 -6.72 31.88 0.51
C ASP A 295 -6.66 33.29 1.12
N ASP A 296 -7.30 33.44 2.29
CA ASP A 296 -7.38 34.73 2.99
C ASP A 296 -6.02 35.08 3.64
N ASP A 297 -5.18 34.07 3.95
CA ASP A 297 -3.87 34.29 4.56
C ASP A 297 -2.88 34.92 3.55
N LEU A 298 -2.46 36.15 3.85
CA LEU A 298 -1.51 36.92 3.07
C LEU A 298 -0.16 36.20 2.93
N ASN A 299 0.24 35.38 3.91
CA ASN A 299 1.52 34.69 3.92
C ASN A 299 1.58 33.52 2.92
N LEU A 300 0.42 33.01 2.52
CA LEU A 300 0.31 31.93 1.54
C LEU A 300 0.35 32.44 0.10
N ARG A 301 0.27 33.75 -0.12
CA ARG A 301 0.28 34.38 -1.45
C ARG A 301 1.49 33.93 -2.28
N GLY A 302 1.21 33.52 -3.52
CA GLY A 302 2.23 33.05 -4.46
C GLY A 302 2.86 31.70 -4.14
N ARG A 303 2.62 31.13 -2.95
CA ARG A 303 3.10 29.79 -2.58
C ARG A 303 2.32 28.69 -3.31
N ILE A 304 2.83 27.47 -3.25
CA ILE A 304 2.24 26.31 -3.90
C ILE A 304 1.67 25.37 -2.83
N ILE A 305 0.40 25.02 -2.96
CA ILE A 305 -0.30 24.08 -2.09
C ILE A 305 -0.77 22.91 -2.95
N ALA A 306 -0.33 21.69 -2.63
CA ALA A 306 -0.68 20.47 -3.36
C ALA A 306 -0.48 20.58 -4.90
N GLY A 307 0.55 21.31 -5.33
CA GLY A 307 0.84 21.53 -6.75
C GLY A 307 0.04 22.66 -7.41
N HIS A 308 -0.75 23.43 -6.66
CA HIS A 308 -1.53 24.57 -7.14
C HIS A 308 -1.05 25.89 -6.54
N ARG A 309 -0.92 26.93 -7.37
CA ARG A 309 -0.48 28.26 -6.93
C ARG A 309 -1.60 28.97 -6.16
N VAL A 310 -1.24 29.60 -5.06
CA VAL A 310 -2.14 30.47 -4.29
C VAL A 310 -2.13 31.86 -4.91
N ILE A 311 -3.30 32.30 -5.37
CA ILE A 311 -3.51 33.61 -6.00
C ILE A 311 -3.48 34.72 -4.95
N GLY A 312 -4.02 34.43 -3.77
CA GLY A 312 -4.21 35.38 -2.67
C GLY A 312 -5.68 35.62 -2.38
N GLY A 313 -6.00 36.81 -1.89
CA GLY A 313 -7.36 37.22 -1.53
C GLY A 313 -8.18 37.73 -2.72
N PHE A 314 -9.41 38.16 -2.44
CA PHE A 314 -10.37 38.61 -3.46
C PHE A 314 -9.94 39.86 -4.23
N ASP A 315 -9.07 40.69 -3.67
CA ASP A 315 -8.64 41.98 -4.23
C ASP A 315 -8.03 41.87 -5.63
N ARG A 316 -7.30 40.77 -5.91
CA ARG A 316 -6.65 40.51 -7.21
C ARG A 316 -7.34 39.43 -8.03
N LEU A 317 -8.50 38.96 -7.60
CA LEU A 317 -9.23 37.94 -8.33
C LEU A 317 -9.62 38.44 -9.73
N GLY A 318 -9.99 39.72 -9.87
CA GLY A 318 -10.32 40.32 -11.17
C GLY A 318 -9.20 40.26 -12.20
N GLU A 319 -7.96 40.58 -11.81
CA GLU A 319 -6.78 40.50 -12.70
C GLU A 319 -6.54 39.06 -13.16
N TRP A 320 -6.72 38.09 -12.26
CA TRP A 320 -6.48 36.68 -12.56
C TRP A 320 -7.58 36.07 -13.44
N LEU A 321 -8.84 36.45 -13.20
CA LEU A 321 -9.99 36.06 -14.02
C LEU A 321 -9.89 36.58 -15.46
N ALA A 322 -9.26 37.73 -15.68
CA ALA A 322 -9.03 38.25 -17.03
C ALA A 322 -7.97 37.45 -17.81
N GLN A 323 -7.01 36.85 -17.11
CA GLN A 323 -5.88 36.13 -17.72
C GLN A 323 -6.15 34.63 -17.92
N GLN A 324 -7.11 34.06 -17.21
CA GLN A 324 -7.39 32.62 -17.21
C GLN A 324 -8.88 32.37 -17.40
N ARG A 325 -9.23 31.36 -18.21
CA ARG A 325 -10.63 30.92 -18.31
C ARG A 325 -10.99 30.23 -17.00
N VAL A 326 -11.92 30.81 -16.23
CA VAL A 326 -12.42 30.23 -14.97
C VAL A 326 -13.93 30.15 -15.05
N ASP A 327 -14.46 28.96 -14.81
CA ASP A 327 -15.90 28.67 -14.90
C ASP A 327 -16.58 28.72 -13.53
N GLY A 328 -15.83 28.61 -12.44
CA GLY A 328 -16.38 28.66 -11.09
C GLY A 328 -15.39 28.55 -9.94
N VAL A 329 -15.92 28.53 -8.73
CA VAL A 329 -15.19 28.40 -7.48
C VAL A 329 -15.78 27.26 -6.65
N ILE A 330 -14.91 26.43 -6.09
CA ILE A 330 -15.26 25.42 -5.11
C ILE A 330 -14.72 25.80 -3.74
N ILE A 331 -15.60 25.95 -2.77
CA ILE A 331 -15.27 26.22 -1.39
C ILE A 331 -14.89 24.91 -0.72
N THR A 332 -13.66 24.86 -0.18
CA THR A 332 -13.14 23.67 0.50
C THR A 332 -12.79 23.91 1.97
N CYS A 333 -12.86 25.14 2.49
CA CYS A 333 -12.67 25.42 3.91
C CYS A 333 -13.97 25.37 4.73
N LEU A 334 -13.84 25.18 6.04
CA LEU A 334 -14.94 25.36 6.99
C LEU A 334 -15.13 26.86 7.21
N MET A 335 -16.38 27.30 7.15
CA MET A 335 -16.75 28.69 7.39
C MET A 335 -18.23 28.78 7.72
N ASP A 336 -18.60 29.82 8.47
CA ASP A 336 -19.98 30.07 8.88
C ASP A 336 -20.88 30.40 7.68
N ALA A 337 -22.17 30.12 7.81
CA ALA A 337 -23.18 30.42 6.78
C ALA A 337 -23.16 31.89 6.33
N LYS A 338 -22.89 32.83 7.26
CA LYS A 338 -22.75 34.26 6.94
C LYS A 338 -21.57 34.53 6.00
N LYS A 339 -20.41 33.91 6.27
CA LYS A 339 -19.21 34.04 5.44
C LYS A 339 -19.40 33.32 4.10
N GLN A 340 -20.03 32.15 4.06
CA GLN A 340 -20.40 31.47 2.82
C GLN A 340 -21.28 32.34 1.93
N ALA A 341 -22.34 32.93 2.50
CA ALA A 341 -23.25 33.81 1.77
C ALA A 341 -22.55 35.08 1.27
N HIS A 342 -21.59 35.62 2.03
CA HIS A 342 -20.78 36.75 1.60
C HIS A 342 -19.88 36.37 0.41
N VAL A 343 -19.11 35.28 0.53
CA VAL A 343 -18.21 34.78 -0.53
C VAL A 343 -19.00 34.42 -1.80
N ALA A 344 -20.14 33.75 -1.66
CA ALA A 344 -21.02 33.42 -2.78
C ALA A 344 -21.53 34.67 -3.50
N ARG A 345 -21.86 35.74 -2.77
CA ARG A 345 -22.30 37.01 -3.34
C ARG A 345 -21.18 37.73 -4.10
N VAL A 346 -19.98 37.80 -3.51
CA VAL A 346 -18.82 38.46 -4.14
C VAL A 346 -18.42 37.75 -5.43
N LEU A 347 -18.29 36.42 -5.38
CA LEU A 347 -17.92 35.62 -6.54
C LEU A 347 -19.06 35.54 -7.57
N GLY A 348 -20.32 35.53 -7.14
CA GLY A 348 -21.48 35.59 -8.02
C GLY A 348 -21.55 36.89 -8.82
N LYS A 349 -21.18 38.04 -8.22
CA LYS A 349 -21.05 39.31 -8.96
C LYS A 349 -19.97 39.26 -10.05
N ALA A 350 -18.94 38.42 -9.88
CA ALA A 350 -17.92 38.19 -10.89
C ALA A 350 -18.34 37.17 -11.96
N GLY A 351 -19.60 36.70 -11.96
CA GLY A 351 -20.13 35.75 -12.93
C GLY A 351 -19.71 34.30 -12.70
N LEU A 352 -19.12 33.97 -11.54
CA LEU A 352 -18.60 32.63 -11.26
C LEU A 352 -19.64 31.74 -10.57
N ARG A 353 -19.73 30.49 -11.01
CA ARG A 353 -20.51 29.46 -10.30
C ARG A 353 -19.80 29.09 -8.99
N VAL A 354 -20.49 29.21 -7.85
CA VAL A 354 -19.94 28.85 -6.54
C VAL A 354 -20.53 27.54 -6.06
N THR A 355 -19.68 26.61 -5.63
CA THR A 355 -20.08 25.33 -5.04
C THR A 355 -19.33 25.11 -3.73
N VAL A 356 -19.90 24.34 -2.80
CA VAL A 356 -19.24 23.96 -1.55
C VAL A 356 -19.00 22.46 -1.58
N TRP A 357 -17.77 22.03 -1.29
CA TRP A 357 -17.49 20.63 -1.03
C TRP A 357 -17.69 20.33 0.46
N ALA A 358 -18.75 19.59 0.76
CA ALA A 358 -19.11 19.20 2.12
C ALA A 358 -18.86 17.70 2.30
N CYS A 359 -17.87 17.37 3.14
CA CYS A 359 -17.76 16.05 3.75
C CYS A 359 -18.28 16.19 5.18
N GLU A 360 -19.43 15.57 5.46
CA GLU A 360 -20.13 15.60 6.75
C GLU A 360 -20.39 14.18 7.24
N GLU A 361 -20.34 13.99 8.56
CA GLU A 361 -20.76 12.74 9.19
C GLU A 361 -22.27 12.77 9.35
N LYS A 362 -22.96 11.89 8.62
CA LYS A 362 -24.41 11.75 8.71
C LYS A 362 -24.76 10.49 9.51
N PRO A 363 -25.40 10.59 10.69
CA PRO A 363 -25.85 9.41 11.42
C PRO A 363 -26.93 8.70 10.61
N LEU A 364 -26.68 7.44 10.24
CA LEU A 364 -27.66 6.60 9.52
C LEU A 364 -28.59 5.83 10.48
N ARG A 365 -28.14 5.58 11.70
CA ARG A 365 -28.92 5.07 12.82
C ARG A 365 -28.38 5.70 14.10
N ALA A 366 -29.25 6.31 14.89
CA ALA A 366 -28.94 6.56 16.29
C ALA A 366 -28.89 5.20 17.00
N ALA A 367 -27.88 4.96 17.83
CA ALA A 367 -27.92 3.81 18.73
C ALA A 367 -29.17 3.96 19.61
N GLU A 368 -30.05 2.97 19.61
CA GLU A 368 -31.12 2.90 20.61
C GLU A 368 -30.45 2.98 21.98
N ALA A 369 -30.82 3.99 22.76
CA ALA A 369 -30.31 4.13 24.11
C ALA A 369 -30.59 2.82 24.84
N ALA A 370 -29.53 2.17 25.36
CA ALA A 370 -29.68 1.00 26.20
C ALA A 370 -30.66 1.37 27.34
N PRO A 371 -31.65 0.52 27.65
CA PRO A 371 -32.57 0.81 28.73
C PRO A 371 -31.76 1.01 30.01
N GLN A 372 -31.85 2.21 30.58
CA GLN A 372 -31.25 2.51 31.88
C GLN A 372 -31.75 1.43 32.86
N PRO A 373 -30.87 0.78 33.65
CA PRO A 373 -31.33 -0.12 34.68
C PRO A 373 -32.25 0.68 35.60
N ARG A 374 -33.51 0.24 35.73
CA ARG A 374 -34.46 0.79 36.69
C ARG A 374 -33.78 0.75 38.05
N CYS A 375 -33.45 1.93 38.57
CA CYS A 375 -33.10 2.07 39.98
C CYS A 375 -34.33 1.59 40.75
N SER A 376 -34.22 0.44 41.41
CA SER A 376 -35.19 0.03 42.42
C SER A 376 -35.11 1.05 43.54
N THR A 377 -36.11 1.92 43.59
CA THR A 377 -36.55 2.53 44.84
C THR A 377 -36.85 1.39 45.82
N GLU A 378 -35.91 1.12 46.72
CA GLU A 378 -36.20 0.50 48.01
C GLU A 378 -36.95 1.57 48.82
N GLU A 379 -38.28 1.47 48.80
CA GLU A 379 -39.15 2.01 49.84
C GLU A 379 -39.52 0.86 50.78
N GLU A 380 -39.38 1.17 52.08
CA GLU A 380 -39.82 0.49 53.31
C GLU A 380 -39.04 -0.74 53.83
#